data_AF-U3P6R0-F1
#
_entry.id   AF-U3P6R0-F1
#
_cell.length_a   1.000
_cell.length_b   1.000
_cell.length_c   1.000
_cell.angle_alpha   90.00
_cell.angle_beta   90.00
_cell.angle_gamma   90.00
#
_symmetry.space_group_name_H-M   'P 1'
#
loop_
_entity.id
_entity.type
_entity.pdbx_description
1 polymer ?
#
loop_
_entity_poly.entity_id
_entity_poly.type
_entity_poly.pdbx_seq_one_letter_code
_entity_poly.pdbx_strand_id
1 'polypeptide(L)'
;MADAARLLEDLQRVDSAPRRPLAREQPPFAPRIPHAMLTVTQLEYASTIVVANWSGLSTAELSTVIALISHLSPQASLRVRQDAIEPWVPGETFTAGQERPGWIGLLNDDDYEPHLTDPRVAAFRYENVRPLHPVRLRRLLDRLETDAFGTVVRSAGFCRFASRPHVVAHWDHVGRMITFDPLSHDDALGDDQELLALGQDLAIIGLDLDTGGLTAALDDAALTDDELATGPTLWARLADPFPL
;
A
#
# COMPACT_ATOMS: atom_id res chain seq x y z
N MET A 1 -3.27 -18.46 -4.48
CA MET A 1 -2.02 -19.14 -4.90
C MET A 1 -1.13 -18.07 -5.50
N ALA A 2 0.09 -17.91 -4.99
CA ALA A 2 1.06 -16.95 -5.47
C ALA A 2 2.11 -17.67 -6.34
N ASP A 3 2.38 -17.13 -7.53
CA ASP A 3 3.48 -17.60 -8.38
C ASP A 3 4.78 -16.95 -7.91
N ALA A 4 5.65 -17.73 -7.26
CA ALA A 4 6.88 -17.20 -6.68
C ALA A 4 7.81 -16.56 -7.71
N ALA A 5 7.89 -17.15 -8.92
CA ALA A 5 8.81 -16.71 -9.95
C ALA A 5 8.39 -15.38 -10.59
N ARG A 6 7.10 -15.03 -10.52
CA ARG A 6 6.55 -13.82 -11.16
C ARG A 6 6.00 -12.79 -10.18
N LEU A 7 5.99 -13.09 -8.88
CA LEU A 7 5.31 -12.23 -7.90
C LEU A 7 5.79 -10.77 -7.95
N LEU A 8 7.10 -10.55 -8.01
CA LEU A 8 7.64 -9.19 -8.06
C LEU A 8 7.32 -8.49 -9.39
N GLU A 9 7.36 -9.21 -10.51
CA GLU A 9 6.94 -8.71 -11.83
C GLU A 9 5.45 -8.30 -11.79
N ASP A 10 4.60 -9.13 -11.20
CA ASP A 10 3.16 -8.89 -11.12
C ASP A 10 2.80 -7.73 -10.19
N LEU A 11 3.58 -7.49 -9.12
CA LEU A 11 3.41 -6.33 -8.24
C LEU A 11 3.92 -5.02 -8.86
N GLN A 12 4.78 -5.08 -9.88
CA GLN A 12 5.27 -3.91 -10.62
C GLN A 12 4.52 -3.64 -11.93
N ARG A 13 3.54 -4.48 -12.28
CA ARG A 13 2.74 -4.32 -13.50
C ARG A 13 1.94 -3.03 -13.52
N VAL A 14 1.99 -2.34 -14.67
CA VAL A 14 1.22 -1.12 -14.96
C VAL A 14 -0.05 -1.38 -15.78
N ASP A 15 -0.28 -2.62 -16.24
CA ASP A 15 -1.48 -2.98 -17.00
C ASP A 15 -2.70 -3.18 -16.08
N SER A 16 -3.89 -3.16 -16.67
CA SER A 16 -5.15 -3.25 -15.92
C SER A 16 -6.08 -4.33 -16.47
N ALA A 17 -6.74 -5.06 -15.58
CA ALA A 17 -7.80 -6.00 -15.89
C ALA A 17 -9.16 -5.30 -15.97
N PRO A 18 -10.10 -5.81 -16.79
CA PRO A 18 -11.51 -5.46 -16.65
C PRO A 18 -12.05 -5.96 -15.30
N ARG A 19 -12.65 -5.07 -14.52
CA ARG A 19 -13.41 -5.41 -13.31
C ARG A 19 -14.81 -5.85 -13.72
N ARG A 20 -15.20 -7.06 -13.33
CA ARG A 20 -16.57 -7.53 -13.54
C ARG A 20 -17.53 -6.72 -12.64
N PRO A 21 -18.56 -6.06 -13.18
CA PRO A 21 -19.52 -5.35 -12.34
C PRO A 21 -20.22 -6.33 -11.39
N LEU A 22 -20.37 -5.97 -10.12
CA LEU A 22 -21.14 -6.74 -9.14
C LEU A 22 -22.66 -6.57 -9.31
N ALA A 23 -23.09 -5.56 -10.08
CA ALA A 23 -24.50 -5.19 -10.28
C ALA A 23 -24.94 -5.35 -11.74
N ARG A 24 -26.26 -5.27 -11.97
CA ARG A 24 -26.89 -5.23 -13.31
C ARG A 24 -26.62 -3.95 -14.10
N GLU A 25 -25.96 -2.96 -13.51
CA GLU A 25 -25.56 -1.76 -14.21
C GLU A 25 -24.38 -2.07 -15.13
N GLN A 26 -24.58 -1.84 -16.42
CA GLN A 26 -23.51 -1.83 -17.41
C GLN A 26 -23.04 -0.38 -17.55
N PRO A 27 -21.98 0.03 -16.85
CA PRO A 27 -21.39 1.34 -17.09
C PRO A 27 -20.94 1.45 -18.55
N PRO A 28 -20.92 2.65 -19.14
CA PRO A 28 -20.54 2.87 -20.54
C PRO A 28 -19.12 2.36 -20.87
N PHE A 29 -18.27 2.21 -19.86
CA PHE A 29 -16.99 1.51 -19.92
C PHE A 29 -16.87 0.55 -18.74
N ALA A 30 -16.33 -0.64 -18.98
CA ALA A 30 -16.01 -1.56 -17.89
C ALA A 30 -14.93 -0.93 -16.99
N PRO A 31 -15.18 -0.73 -15.68
CA PRO A 31 -14.16 -0.21 -14.78
C PRO A 31 -12.93 -1.12 -14.86
N ARG A 32 -11.74 -0.53 -14.94
CA ARG A 32 -10.48 -1.29 -14.96
C ARG A 32 -9.79 -1.16 -13.61
N ILE A 33 -9.20 -2.25 -13.13
CA ILE A 33 -8.36 -2.23 -11.93
C ILE A 33 -6.94 -2.62 -12.35
N PRO A 34 -5.90 -1.91 -11.89
CA PRO A 34 -4.52 -2.31 -12.14
C PRO A 34 -4.24 -3.73 -11.64
N HIS A 35 -3.48 -4.52 -12.40
CA HIS A 35 -3.16 -5.90 -12.00
C HIS A 35 -2.40 -5.94 -10.68
N ALA A 36 -1.40 -5.07 -10.49
CA ALA A 36 -0.63 -4.97 -9.26
C ALA A 36 -1.54 -4.79 -8.02
N MET A 37 -2.52 -3.88 -8.11
CA MET A 37 -3.51 -3.64 -7.07
C MET A 37 -4.35 -4.89 -6.76
N LEU A 38 -4.80 -5.62 -7.79
CA LEU A 38 -5.52 -6.88 -7.61
C LEU A 38 -4.65 -7.94 -6.93
N THR A 39 -3.39 -8.06 -7.36
CA THR A 39 -2.43 -9.02 -6.80
C THR A 39 -2.19 -8.75 -5.33
N VAL A 40 -1.89 -7.51 -4.94
CA VAL A 40 -1.66 -7.19 -3.52
C VAL A 40 -2.93 -7.37 -2.69
N THR A 41 -4.11 -6.97 -3.21
CA THR A 41 -5.39 -7.15 -2.52
C THR A 41 -5.65 -8.63 -2.25
N GLN A 42 -5.38 -9.50 -3.23
CA GLN A 42 -5.55 -10.94 -3.05
C GLN A 42 -4.60 -11.52 -2.00
N LEU A 43 -3.39 -10.96 -1.85
CA LEU A 43 -2.46 -11.37 -0.79
C LEU A 43 -2.95 -10.83 0.56
N GLU A 44 -3.21 -9.54 0.68
CA GLU A 44 -3.57 -8.85 1.93
C GLU A 44 -4.80 -9.46 2.61
N TYR A 45 -5.77 -9.92 1.83
CA TYR A 45 -7.00 -10.55 2.33
C TYR A 45 -6.98 -12.09 2.27
N ALA A 46 -5.87 -12.71 1.86
CA ALA A 46 -5.79 -14.17 1.83
C ALA A 46 -5.69 -14.75 3.23
N SER A 47 -6.48 -15.80 3.48
CA SER A 47 -6.35 -16.59 4.69
C SER A 47 -5.23 -17.61 4.63
N THR A 48 -4.97 -18.11 3.43
CA THR A 48 -3.91 -19.06 3.14
C THR A 48 -3.29 -18.71 1.81
N ILE A 49 -1.97 -18.55 1.80
CA ILE A 49 -1.19 -18.28 0.61
C ILE A 49 -0.37 -19.52 0.30
N VAL A 50 -0.70 -20.14 -0.83
CA VAL A 50 0.09 -21.25 -1.39
C VAL A 50 1.08 -20.67 -2.38
N VAL A 51 2.37 -20.79 -2.08
CA VAL A 51 3.49 -20.38 -2.93
C VAL A 51 3.82 -21.54 -3.87
N ALA A 52 3.69 -21.31 -5.18
CA ALA A 52 3.94 -22.28 -6.23
C ALA A 52 5.02 -21.77 -7.20
N ASN A 53 5.45 -22.62 -8.15
CA ASN A 53 6.39 -22.26 -9.23
C ASN A 53 7.74 -21.69 -8.75
N TRP A 54 8.21 -22.09 -7.55
CA TRP A 54 9.45 -21.61 -6.97
C TRP A 54 10.70 -22.40 -7.41
N SER A 55 10.55 -23.51 -8.12
CA SER A 55 11.65 -24.43 -8.44
C SER A 55 12.78 -23.82 -9.27
N GLY A 56 12.51 -22.71 -9.98
CA GLY A 56 13.51 -21.95 -10.72
C GLY A 56 14.28 -20.90 -9.90
N LEU A 57 13.88 -20.65 -8.64
CA LEU A 57 14.47 -19.66 -7.77
C LEU A 57 15.59 -20.27 -6.92
N SER A 58 16.63 -19.47 -6.65
CA SER A 58 17.59 -19.78 -5.59
C SER A 58 16.92 -19.72 -4.21
N THR A 59 17.53 -20.37 -3.21
CA THR A 59 17.04 -20.31 -1.82
C THR A 59 16.95 -18.88 -1.29
N ALA A 60 17.89 -18.01 -1.69
CA ALA A 60 17.88 -16.60 -1.30
C ALA A 60 16.70 -15.84 -1.93
N GLU A 61 16.45 -16.03 -3.23
CA GLU A 61 15.31 -15.40 -3.92
C GLU A 61 13.98 -15.89 -3.36
N LEU A 62 13.84 -17.20 -3.10
CA LEU A 62 12.64 -17.75 -2.48
C LEU A 62 12.43 -17.21 -1.07
N SER A 63 13.50 -17.10 -0.27
CA SER A 63 13.46 -16.47 1.06
C SER A 63 12.92 -15.04 0.98
N THR A 64 13.47 -14.22 0.07
CA THR A 64 13.02 -12.83 -0.11
C THR A 64 11.55 -12.76 -0.54
N VAL A 65 11.11 -13.62 -1.48
CA VAL A 65 9.71 -13.68 -1.92
C VAL A 65 8.78 -14.07 -0.78
N ILE A 66 9.14 -15.08 0.00
CA ILE A 66 8.33 -15.54 1.14
C ILE A 66 8.27 -14.45 2.22
N ALA A 67 9.40 -13.83 2.55
CA ALA A 67 9.45 -12.74 3.52
C ALA A 67 8.56 -11.58 3.06
N LEU A 68 8.64 -11.19 1.79
CA LEU A 68 7.76 -10.14 1.25
C LEU A 68 6.28 -10.50 1.41
N ILE A 69 5.88 -11.74 1.11
CA ILE A 69 4.50 -12.21 1.35
C ILE A 69 4.15 -12.13 2.84
N SER A 70 5.04 -12.55 3.73
CA SER A 70 4.84 -12.48 5.18
C SER A 70 4.69 -11.05 5.68
N HIS A 71 5.36 -10.07 5.07
CA HIS A 71 5.20 -8.65 5.40
C HIS A 71 3.90 -8.06 4.85
N LEU A 72 3.44 -8.49 3.66
CA LEU A 72 2.18 -8.05 3.06
C LEU A 72 0.95 -8.66 3.76
N SER A 73 1.09 -9.89 4.23
CA SER A 73 0.00 -10.66 4.85
C SER A 73 0.47 -11.38 6.13
N PRO A 74 0.78 -10.63 7.20
CA PRO A 74 1.30 -11.21 8.44
C PRO A 74 0.37 -12.23 9.08
N GLN A 75 -0.93 -12.18 8.81
CA GLN A 75 -1.96 -13.06 9.39
C GLN A 75 -2.32 -14.27 8.50
N ALA A 76 -1.70 -14.40 7.32
CA ALA A 76 -2.01 -15.47 6.38
C ALA A 76 -1.19 -16.73 6.68
N SER A 77 -1.83 -17.90 6.63
CA SER A 77 -1.10 -19.18 6.67
C SER A 77 -0.33 -19.37 5.37
N LEU A 78 0.99 -19.50 5.44
CA LEU A 78 1.84 -19.69 4.27
C LEU A 78 2.20 -21.16 4.07
N ARG A 79 2.05 -21.66 2.83
CA ARG A 79 2.50 -23.00 2.44
C ARG A 79 3.29 -22.95 1.15
N VAL A 80 4.47 -23.56 1.15
CA VAL A 80 5.29 -23.72 -0.06
C VAL A 80 4.96 -25.06 -0.69
N ARG A 81 4.48 -25.05 -1.93
CA ARG A 81 4.05 -26.26 -2.63
C ARG A 81 5.18 -26.80 -3.50
N GLN A 82 5.65 -28.01 -3.23
CA GLN A 82 6.71 -28.65 -4.01
C GLN A 82 6.17 -29.32 -5.29
N ASP A 83 4.96 -29.91 -5.25
CA ASP A 83 4.34 -30.61 -6.38
C ASP A 83 2.83 -30.37 -6.53
N ALA A 84 2.32 -30.50 -7.76
CA ALA A 84 0.94 -30.22 -8.16
C ALA A 84 -0.14 -31.17 -7.58
N ILE A 85 0.18 -32.07 -6.65
CA ILE A 85 -0.70 -33.18 -6.23
C ILE A 85 -0.73 -33.42 -4.71
N GLU A 86 -0.61 -32.39 -3.88
CA GLU A 86 -1.16 -32.50 -2.51
C GLU A 86 -2.64 -32.07 -2.53
N PRO A 87 -3.58 -32.96 -2.14
CA PRO A 87 -4.97 -32.60 -1.99
C PRO A 87 -5.11 -31.43 -1.01
N TRP A 88 -5.80 -30.38 -1.43
CA TRP A 88 -6.20 -29.33 -0.52
C TRP A 88 -7.12 -29.94 0.55
N VAL A 89 -6.61 -30.05 1.77
CA VAL A 89 -7.45 -30.26 2.94
C VAL A 89 -7.72 -28.87 3.52
N PRO A 90 -8.96 -28.35 3.46
CA PRO A 90 -9.30 -27.13 4.17
C PRO A 90 -9.06 -27.40 5.64
N GLY A 91 -7.97 -26.86 6.17
CA GLY A 91 -7.51 -27.05 7.53
C GLY A 91 -7.34 -25.68 8.16
N GLU A 92 -8.21 -25.45 9.15
CA GLU A 92 -8.35 -24.30 10.03
C GLU A 92 -9.13 -23.09 9.48
N THR A 93 -10.29 -22.94 10.12
CA THR A 93 -11.26 -21.86 10.21
C THR A 93 -10.73 -20.48 9.81
N PHE A 94 -11.52 -19.78 9.00
CA PHE A 94 -11.49 -18.32 8.87
C PHE A 94 -11.39 -17.70 10.27
N THR A 95 -10.26 -17.06 10.57
CA THR A 95 -10.06 -16.30 11.80
C THR A 95 -10.46 -14.86 11.55
N ALA A 96 -11.23 -14.25 12.46
CA ALA A 96 -11.77 -12.89 12.31
C ALA A 96 -10.72 -11.80 12.01
N GLY A 97 -9.43 -12.03 12.30
CA GLY A 97 -8.32 -11.13 11.96
C GLY A 97 -8.10 -10.91 10.45
N GLN A 98 -8.75 -11.67 9.57
CA GLN A 98 -8.62 -11.57 8.11
C GLN A 98 -9.58 -10.56 7.45
N GLU A 99 -10.30 -9.78 8.24
CA GLU A 99 -11.14 -8.69 7.74
C GLU A 99 -10.34 -7.44 7.35
N ARG A 100 -9.03 -7.42 7.62
CA ARG A 100 -8.16 -6.24 7.47
C ARG A 100 -6.83 -6.58 6.79
N PRO A 101 -6.33 -5.70 5.90
CA PRO A 101 -4.98 -5.80 5.35
C PRO A 101 -3.88 -5.73 6.41
N GLY A 102 -2.77 -6.41 6.16
CA GLY A 102 -1.62 -6.46 7.07
C GLY A 102 -0.99 -5.10 7.39
N TRP A 103 -1.08 -4.14 6.47
CA TRP A 103 -0.56 -2.79 6.70
C TRP A 103 -1.31 -2.02 7.80
N ILE A 104 -2.57 -2.39 8.12
CA ILE A 104 -3.32 -1.77 9.21
C ILE A 104 -2.65 -2.06 10.56
N GLY A 105 -2.16 -3.29 10.76
CA GLY A 105 -1.41 -3.62 11.97
C GLY A 105 -0.13 -2.79 12.09
N LEU A 106 0.56 -2.54 10.97
CA LEU A 106 1.75 -1.70 10.96
C LEU A 106 1.45 -0.24 11.33
N LEU A 107 0.26 0.27 11.05
CA LEU A 107 -0.16 1.62 11.47
C LEU A 107 -0.63 1.69 12.92
N ASN A 108 -1.19 0.62 13.47
CA ASN A 108 -1.70 0.63 14.83
C ASN A 108 -0.64 0.22 15.87
N ASP A 109 0.57 -0.14 15.41
CA ASP A 109 1.59 -0.81 16.20
C ASP A 109 1.06 -2.08 16.90
N ASP A 110 0.07 -2.74 16.28
CA ASP A 110 -0.58 -3.96 16.74
C ASP A 110 -0.56 -5.05 15.65
N ASP A 111 -0.49 -6.32 16.05
CA ASP A 111 -0.68 -7.48 15.16
C ASP A 111 0.16 -7.53 13.86
N TYR A 112 1.26 -6.76 13.77
CA TYR A 112 2.23 -6.78 12.67
C TYR A 112 3.44 -7.66 13.01
N GLU A 113 3.27 -8.97 12.84
CA GLU A 113 4.32 -9.95 13.08
C GLU A 113 4.53 -10.83 11.82
N PRO A 114 5.43 -10.44 10.90
CA PRO A 114 5.74 -11.27 9.74
C PRO A 114 6.38 -12.59 10.17
N HIS A 115 5.85 -13.71 9.67
CA HIS A 115 6.32 -15.06 10.00
C HIS A 115 7.75 -15.35 9.51
N LEU A 116 8.16 -14.71 8.42
CA LEU A 116 9.51 -14.77 7.87
C LEU A 116 10.02 -13.36 7.62
N THR A 117 11.27 -13.11 7.98
CA THR A 117 12.00 -11.87 7.68
C THR A 117 13.19 -12.16 6.79
N ASP A 118 13.58 -11.18 5.97
CA ASP A 118 14.75 -11.23 5.10
C ASP A 118 15.43 -9.85 5.16
N PRO A 119 16.77 -9.75 5.21
CA PRO A 119 17.47 -8.46 5.29
C PRO A 119 17.14 -7.49 4.15
N ARG A 120 16.67 -8.01 3.01
CA ARG A 120 16.25 -7.20 1.86
C ARG A 120 14.83 -6.69 1.99
N VAL A 121 13.99 -7.27 2.84
CA VAL A 121 12.60 -6.83 3.01
C VAL A 121 12.52 -5.90 4.22
N ALA A 122 12.04 -4.69 3.99
CA ALA A 122 11.83 -3.71 5.05
C ALA A 122 10.38 -3.25 5.05
N ALA A 123 9.87 -3.00 6.26
CA ALA A 123 8.58 -2.39 6.49
C ALA A 123 8.68 -1.36 7.61
N PHE A 124 8.05 -0.21 7.45
CA PHE A 124 8.03 0.83 8.47
C PHE A 124 6.80 1.74 8.33
N ARG A 125 6.46 2.40 9.43
CA ARG A 125 5.44 3.44 9.49
C ARG A 125 6.09 4.82 9.32
N TYR A 126 5.49 5.68 8.51
CA TYR A 126 5.85 7.08 8.37
C TYR A 126 4.67 7.95 8.82
N GLU A 127 4.96 8.87 9.74
CA GLU A 127 3.98 9.82 10.27
C GLU A 127 4.49 11.25 10.11
N ASN A 128 3.61 12.13 9.62
CA ASN A 128 3.87 13.56 9.62
C ASN A 128 2.55 14.34 9.68
N VAL A 129 2.39 15.18 10.71
CA VAL A 129 1.16 15.96 10.92
C VAL A 129 0.93 17.06 9.89
N ARG A 130 1.94 17.37 9.05
CA ARG A 130 1.87 18.44 8.06
C ARG A 130 1.20 17.95 6.77
N PRO A 131 0.29 18.75 6.16
CA PRO A 131 -0.26 18.43 4.85
C PRO A 131 0.83 18.32 3.77
N LEU A 132 0.61 17.48 2.76
CA LEU A 132 1.50 17.33 1.61
C LEU A 132 1.31 18.48 0.63
N HIS A 133 2.41 19.07 0.16
CA HIS A 133 2.39 20.01 -0.94
C HIS A 133 2.19 19.26 -2.27
N PRO A 134 1.10 19.46 -3.04
CA PRO A 134 0.76 18.59 -4.17
C PRO A 134 1.84 18.50 -5.26
N VAL A 135 2.49 19.61 -5.60
CA VAL A 135 3.60 19.59 -6.59
C VAL A 135 4.82 18.82 -6.09
N ARG A 136 5.19 18.94 -4.80
CA ARG A 136 6.33 18.20 -4.23
C ARG A 136 6.00 16.73 -4.07
N LEU A 137 4.75 16.40 -3.71
CA LEU A 137 4.25 15.03 -3.74
C LEU A 137 4.36 14.41 -5.14
N ARG A 138 3.93 15.10 -6.20
CA ARG A 138 4.10 14.59 -7.58
C ARG A 138 5.56 14.25 -7.89
N ARG A 139 6.51 15.12 -7.52
CA ARG A 139 7.95 14.88 -7.70
C ARG A 139 8.46 13.70 -6.89
N LEU A 140 7.95 13.51 -5.67
CA LEU A 140 8.26 12.33 -4.86
C LEU A 140 7.79 11.05 -5.55
N LEU A 141 6.55 11.01 -6.06
CA LEU A 141 6.00 9.85 -6.75
C LEU A 141 6.83 9.49 -7.99
N ASP A 142 7.27 10.48 -8.77
CA ASP A 142 8.16 10.25 -9.93
C ASP A 142 9.48 9.58 -9.49
N ARG A 143 9.99 9.90 -8.29
CA ARG A 143 11.21 9.27 -7.74
C ARG A 143 10.95 7.85 -7.25
N LEU A 144 9.78 7.57 -6.67
CA LEU A 144 9.37 6.21 -6.27
C LEU A 144 9.36 5.25 -7.47
N GLU A 145 9.01 5.74 -8.67
CA GLU A 145 9.05 4.93 -9.89
C GLU A 145 10.47 4.59 -10.40
N THR A 146 11.51 5.23 -9.86
CA THR A 146 12.90 5.12 -10.37
C THR A 146 13.84 4.34 -9.44
N ASP A 147 13.28 3.54 -8.51
CA ASP A 147 14.02 2.78 -7.48
C ASP A 147 15.00 3.65 -6.66
N ALA A 148 14.75 4.96 -6.58
CA ALA A 148 15.65 5.93 -5.95
C ALA A 148 15.86 5.69 -4.45
N PHE A 149 15.00 4.89 -3.83
CA PHE A 149 15.03 4.53 -2.41
C PHE A 149 14.95 3.01 -2.21
N GLY A 150 15.37 2.23 -3.21
CA GLY A 150 14.97 0.83 -3.33
C GLY A 150 13.58 0.70 -3.93
N THR A 151 13.04 -0.52 -3.93
CA THR A 151 11.77 -0.83 -4.57
C THR A 151 10.64 -0.80 -3.54
N VAL A 152 9.81 0.25 -3.57
CA VAL A 152 8.57 0.28 -2.79
C VAL A 152 7.56 -0.67 -3.46
N VAL A 153 7.18 -1.73 -2.74
CA VAL A 153 6.23 -2.72 -3.25
C VAL A 153 4.80 -2.32 -2.90
N ARG A 154 4.59 -1.90 -1.64
CA ARG A 154 3.30 -1.52 -1.10
C ARG A 154 3.47 -0.33 -0.19
N SER A 155 2.65 0.69 -0.36
CA SER A 155 2.47 1.70 0.67
C SER A 155 1.01 2.10 0.77
N ALA A 156 0.48 2.16 1.99
CA ALA A 156 -0.94 2.31 2.26
C ALA A 156 -1.16 3.20 3.49
N GLY A 157 -2.28 3.90 3.55
CA GLY A 157 -2.67 4.62 4.76
C GLY A 157 -3.46 5.88 4.43
N PHE A 158 -3.20 6.93 5.20
CA PHE A 158 -3.98 8.16 5.15
C PHE A 158 -3.09 9.35 4.82
N CYS A 159 -3.63 10.27 4.04
CA CYS A 159 -2.92 11.48 3.66
C CYS A 159 -3.84 12.68 3.57
N ARG A 160 -3.24 13.88 3.71
CA ARG A 160 -3.91 15.17 3.52
C ARG A 160 -3.11 16.05 2.58
N PHE A 161 -3.81 16.64 1.61
CA PHE A 161 -3.21 17.55 0.65
C PHE A 161 -3.41 18.98 1.14
N ALA A 162 -2.37 19.80 1.03
CA ALA A 162 -2.44 21.21 1.41
C ALA A 162 -3.53 21.97 0.62
N SER A 163 -3.71 21.65 -0.66
CA SER A 163 -4.76 22.22 -1.52
C SER A 163 -6.18 21.86 -1.10
N ARG A 164 -6.35 20.78 -0.31
CA ARG A 164 -7.65 20.22 0.11
C ARG A 164 -7.60 19.85 1.60
N PRO A 165 -7.37 20.83 2.49
CA PRO A 165 -6.97 20.57 3.87
C PRO A 165 -8.05 19.89 4.71
N HIS A 166 -9.31 19.98 4.29
CA HIS A 166 -10.49 19.40 4.94
C HIS A 166 -10.82 17.98 4.47
N VAL A 167 -10.01 17.39 3.59
CA VAL A 167 -10.23 16.04 3.03
C VAL A 167 -9.13 15.11 3.50
N VAL A 168 -9.51 14.00 4.13
CA VAL A 168 -8.63 12.84 4.31
C VAL A 168 -8.75 11.96 3.08
N ALA A 169 -7.63 11.67 2.43
CA ALA A 169 -7.56 10.74 1.31
C ALA A 169 -6.87 9.44 1.72
N HIS A 170 -7.35 8.33 1.16
CA HIS A 170 -6.68 7.05 1.20
C HIS A 170 -5.47 7.09 0.28
N TRP A 171 -4.28 6.90 0.84
CA TRP A 171 -3.07 6.64 0.06
C TRP A 171 -3.05 5.15 -0.28
N ASP A 172 -3.25 4.79 -1.54
CA ASP A 172 -3.21 3.40 -1.97
C ASP A 172 -2.19 3.24 -3.10
N HIS A 173 -1.02 2.69 -2.78
CA HIS A 173 0.07 2.54 -3.75
C HIS A 173 0.63 1.12 -3.77
N VAL A 174 0.81 0.59 -4.98
CA VAL A 174 1.37 -0.74 -5.25
C VAL A 174 2.30 -0.66 -6.46
N GLY A 175 3.58 -0.95 -6.23
CA GLY A 175 4.63 -0.90 -7.26
C GLY A 175 4.75 0.47 -7.91
N ARG A 176 4.07 0.65 -9.05
CA ARG A 176 4.07 1.90 -9.84
C ARG A 176 2.68 2.52 -10.01
N MET A 177 1.69 1.99 -9.31
CA MET A 177 0.30 2.40 -9.39
C MET A 177 -0.08 3.06 -8.07
N ILE A 178 -0.61 4.27 -8.12
CA ILE A 178 -1.12 4.98 -6.94
C ILE A 178 -2.50 5.56 -7.20
N THR A 179 -3.37 5.49 -6.20
CA THR A 179 -4.64 6.21 -6.15
C THR A 179 -4.75 7.00 -4.85
N PHE A 180 -5.55 8.06 -4.93
CA PHE A 180 -5.89 8.92 -3.80
C PHE A 180 -7.42 9.04 -3.76
N ASP A 181 -8.05 8.22 -2.92
CA ASP A 181 -9.51 8.18 -2.83
C ASP A 181 -9.99 8.99 -1.61
N PRO A 182 -10.86 9.99 -1.76
CA PRO A 182 -11.41 10.73 -0.62
C PRO A 182 -12.17 9.80 0.32
N LEU A 183 -11.80 9.77 1.60
CA LEU A 183 -12.44 8.93 2.62
C LEU A 183 -13.43 9.70 3.48
N SER A 184 -13.03 10.87 3.96
CA SER A 184 -13.84 11.70 4.84
C SER A 184 -13.54 13.19 4.63
N HIS A 185 -14.52 14.00 5.03
CA HIS A 185 -14.37 15.44 5.14
C HIS A 185 -14.47 15.82 6.61
N ASP A 186 -13.70 16.80 7.06
CA ASP A 186 -13.72 17.23 8.47
C ASP A 186 -15.12 17.66 8.92
N ASP A 187 -15.91 18.26 8.04
CA ASP A 187 -17.28 18.71 8.30
C ASP A 187 -18.31 17.57 8.43
N ALA A 188 -17.93 16.34 8.07
CA ALA A 188 -18.79 15.15 8.14
C ALA A 188 -18.61 14.34 9.43
N LEU A 189 -17.65 14.71 10.27
CA LEU A 189 -17.41 14.06 11.56
C LEU A 189 -18.37 14.64 12.61
N GLY A 190 -19.16 13.77 13.25
CA GLY A 190 -19.92 14.15 14.44
C GLY A 190 -18.98 14.35 15.65
N ASP A 191 -19.48 14.98 16.72
CA ASP A 191 -18.70 15.31 17.93
C ASP A 191 -17.98 14.10 18.57
N ASP A 192 -18.43 12.87 18.29
CA ASP A 192 -17.88 11.61 18.82
C ASP A 192 -16.91 10.87 17.87
N GLN A 193 -16.60 11.42 16.69
CA GLN A 193 -15.81 10.71 15.67
C GLN A 193 -14.38 11.26 15.57
N GLU A 194 -13.39 10.41 15.89
CA GLU A 194 -11.97 10.75 15.79
C GLU A 194 -11.51 10.94 14.34
N LEU A 195 -10.58 11.89 14.13
CA LEU A 195 -9.94 12.10 12.84
C LEU A 195 -9.13 10.86 12.46
N LEU A 196 -9.39 10.29 11.28
CA LEU A 196 -8.62 9.15 10.75
C LEU A 196 -7.11 9.44 10.66
N ALA A 197 -6.75 10.68 10.31
CA ALA A 197 -5.39 11.18 10.37
C ALA A 197 -5.37 12.72 10.41
N LEU A 198 -4.44 13.28 11.21
CA LEU A 198 -4.16 14.72 11.26
C LEU A 198 -3.37 15.19 10.03
N GLY A 199 -2.53 14.33 9.47
CA GLY A 199 -1.72 14.61 8.30
C GLY A 199 -1.51 13.34 7.48
N GLN A 200 -0.29 12.82 7.51
CA GLN A 200 0.11 11.61 6.83
C GLN A 200 0.38 10.52 7.86
N ASP A 201 -0.17 9.35 7.61
CA ASP A 201 0.11 8.14 8.38
C ASP A 201 0.14 6.95 7.41
N LEU A 202 1.35 6.50 7.09
CA LEU A 202 1.63 5.62 5.97
C LEU A 202 2.41 4.39 6.42
N ALA A 203 1.91 3.22 6.07
CA ALA A 203 2.64 1.96 6.14
C ALA A 203 3.38 1.77 4.82
N ILE A 204 4.67 1.44 4.86
CA ILE A 204 5.52 1.26 3.68
C ILE A 204 6.21 -0.09 3.79
N ILE A 205 6.14 -0.90 2.74
CA ILE A 205 6.75 -2.23 2.61
C ILE A 205 7.48 -2.31 1.27
N GLY A 206 8.71 -2.80 1.27
CA GLY A 206 9.49 -2.89 0.03
C GLY A 206 10.79 -3.66 0.17
N LEU A 207 11.56 -3.61 -0.92
CA LEU A 207 12.83 -4.31 -1.09
C LEU A 207 14.00 -3.33 -1.13
N ASP A 208 15.06 -3.67 -0.40
CA ASP A 208 16.34 -2.96 -0.35
C ASP A 208 16.14 -1.45 -0.07
N LEU A 209 15.22 -1.13 0.85
CA LEU A 209 14.76 0.24 1.08
C LEU A 209 15.83 1.10 1.76
N ASP A 210 16.08 2.28 1.19
CA ASP A 210 16.70 3.41 1.91
C ASP A 210 15.63 4.14 2.72
N THR A 211 15.30 3.57 3.90
CA THR A 211 14.29 4.14 4.81
C THR A 211 14.60 5.58 5.16
N GLY A 212 15.86 5.93 5.43
CA GLY A 212 16.25 7.29 5.80
C GLY A 212 16.05 8.28 4.66
N GLY A 213 16.47 7.91 3.44
CA GLY A 213 16.27 8.73 2.25
C GLY A 213 14.79 8.89 1.89
N LEU A 214 13.99 7.83 2.02
CA LEU A 214 12.55 7.88 1.74
C LEU A 214 11.79 8.75 2.76
N THR A 215 12.08 8.60 4.05
CA THR A 215 11.51 9.47 5.11
C THR A 215 11.84 10.94 4.84
N ALA A 216 13.11 11.26 4.55
CA ALA A 216 13.51 12.64 4.26
C ALA A 216 12.81 13.20 3.00
N ALA A 217 12.54 12.36 2.01
CA ALA A 217 11.83 12.78 0.81
C ALA A 217 10.32 12.95 1.02
N LEU A 218 9.72 12.16 1.92
CA LEU A 218 8.34 12.36 2.37
C LEU A 218 8.21 13.65 3.21
N ASP A 219 9.18 13.94 4.08
CA ASP A 219 9.25 15.20 4.83
C ASP A 219 9.38 16.41 3.91
N ASP A 220 10.25 16.33 2.90
CA ASP A 220 10.39 17.36 1.86
C ASP A 220 9.12 17.50 0.99
N ALA A 221 8.24 16.51 0.95
CA ALA A 221 6.95 16.64 0.28
C ALA A 221 5.90 17.39 1.13
N ALA A 222 6.10 17.51 2.45
CA ALA A 222 5.18 18.18 3.36
C ALA A 222 5.40 19.71 3.43
N LEU A 223 4.38 20.47 3.83
CA LEU A 223 4.48 21.92 3.98
C LEU A 223 5.63 22.32 4.93
N THR A 224 6.44 23.29 4.49
CA THR A 224 7.45 23.93 5.34
C THR A 224 6.81 24.78 6.43
N ASP A 225 7.58 25.24 7.42
CA ASP A 225 7.08 26.15 8.46
C ASP A 225 6.50 27.44 7.89
N ASP A 226 7.19 28.05 6.93
CA ASP A 226 6.74 29.28 6.31
C ASP A 226 5.44 29.07 5.53
N GLU A 227 5.33 27.97 4.78
CA GLU A 227 4.10 27.64 4.05
C GLU A 227 2.96 27.32 5.02
N LEU A 228 3.20 26.55 6.08
CA LEU A 228 2.21 26.25 7.10
C LEU A 228 1.69 27.54 7.77
N ALA A 229 2.55 28.53 8.00
CA ALA A 229 2.15 29.82 8.56
C ALA A 229 1.21 30.63 7.63
N THR A 230 1.18 30.35 6.33
CA THR A 230 0.26 31.04 5.39
C THR A 230 -1.21 30.65 5.55
N GLY A 231 -1.46 29.47 6.13
CA GLY A 231 -2.78 28.97 6.47
C GLY A 231 -3.63 28.41 5.30
N PRO A 232 -4.72 27.68 5.63
CA PRO A 232 -5.52 26.89 4.69
C PRO A 232 -6.06 27.65 3.47
N THR A 233 -6.41 28.93 3.64
CA THR A 233 -6.93 29.78 2.55
C THR A 233 -5.91 30.00 1.44
N LEU A 234 -4.63 30.11 1.78
CA LEU A 234 -3.56 30.25 0.80
C LEU A 234 -3.11 28.88 0.26
N TRP A 235 -3.10 27.84 1.09
CA TRP A 235 -2.80 26.48 0.65
C TRP A 235 -3.77 25.98 -0.43
N ALA A 236 -5.06 26.30 -0.31
CA ALA A 236 -6.10 25.95 -1.29
C ALA A 236 -5.84 26.53 -2.70
N ARG A 237 -4.92 27.49 -2.84
CA ARG A 237 -4.51 28.08 -4.13
C ARG A 237 -3.27 27.43 -4.74
N LEU A 238 -2.65 26.46 -4.05
CA LEU A 238 -1.53 25.71 -4.59
C LEU A 238 -1.97 24.91 -5.82
N ALA A 239 -1.08 24.81 -6.81
CA ALA A 239 -1.32 23.98 -7.99
C ALA A 239 -1.43 22.51 -7.58
N ASP A 240 -2.53 21.87 -7.99
CA ASP A 240 -2.84 20.49 -7.64
C ASP A 240 -2.88 19.61 -8.91
N PRO A 241 -1.88 18.74 -9.13
CA PRO A 241 -1.80 17.90 -10.32
C PRO A 241 -2.57 16.57 -10.17
N PHE A 242 -3.35 16.39 -9.10
CA PHE A 242 -4.09 15.16 -8.83
C PHE A 242 -5.59 15.32 -9.16
N PRO A 243 -6.28 14.23 -9.54
CA PRO A 243 -7.73 14.26 -9.80
C PRO A 243 -8.50 14.82 -8.61
N LEU A 244 -9.61 15.51 -8.88
CA LEU A 244 -10.56 15.99 -7.86
C LEU A 244 -11.41 14.86 -7.30
#